data_AF-A0A357CG84-F1
#
_entry.id   AF-A0A357CG84-F1
#
_cell.length_a   1.000
_cell.length_b   1.000
_cell.length_c   1.000
_cell.angle_alpha   90.00
_cell.angle_beta   90.00
_cell.angle_gamma   90.00
#
_symmetry.space_group_name_H-M   'P 1'
#
loop_
_entity.id
_entity.type
_entity.pdbx_description
1 polymer ?
#
loop_
_entity_poly.entity_id
_entity_poly.type
_entity_poly.pdbx_seq_one_letter_code
_entity_poly.pdbx_strand_id
1 'polypeptide(L)'
;MPQGKAEPDNLASQPRYLLPKDLAGALKGLNDTEVDTLLAAVTTEAARRGRLPAGAAAETPPTDTKRQRSQALAEDGAGSLTTGKLNAVRAAFKAGVKPSAIARQFGISQSDVRKALATEGRDRKSWR
;
A
#
# COMPACT_ATOMS: atom_id res chain seq x y z
N MET A 1 50.17 -25.30 -13.07
CA MET A 1 50.06 -23.95 -12.46
C MET A 1 51.20 -23.09 -13.00
N PRO A 2 51.08 -21.76 -13.16
CA PRO A 2 49.91 -20.87 -13.05
C PRO A 2 49.79 -19.99 -14.34
N GLN A 3 48.91 -18.99 -14.55
CA GLN A 3 48.27 -18.01 -13.69
C GLN A 3 46.89 -17.63 -14.26
N GLY A 4 45.89 -17.59 -13.38
CA GLY A 4 44.69 -16.81 -13.60
C GLY A 4 45.00 -15.33 -13.43
N LYS A 5 44.62 -14.52 -14.42
CA LYS A 5 44.42 -13.08 -14.22
C LYS A 5 42.98 -12.89 -13.76
N ALA A 6 42.81 -12.72 -12.46
CA ALA A 6 41.62 -12.06 -11.94
C ALA A 6 41.72 -10.59 -12.33
N GLU A 7 40.87 -10.16 -13.26
CA GLU A 7 40.61 -8.75 -13.53
C GLU A 7 40.08 -8.10 -12.25
N PRO A 8 40.74 -7.06 -11.70
CA PRO A 8 40.31 -6.42 -10.47
C PRO A 8 39.10 -5.53 -10.73
N ASP A 9 38.01 -5.80 -10.01
CA ASP A 9 36.96 -4.87 -9.56
C ASP A 9 36.71 -3.61 -10.41
N ASN A 10 36.14 -3.79 -11.61
CA ASN A 10 35.48 -2.72 -12.36
C ASN A 10 34.07 -2.40 -11.80
N LEU A 11 33.93 -2.38 -10.48
CA LEU A 11 32.68 -2.03 -9.79
C LEU A 11 32.81 -0.76 -8.93
N ALA A 12 34.03 -0.22 -8.78
CA ALA A 12 34.33 0.88 -7.88
C ALA A 12 34.15 2.30 -8.46
N SER A 13 33.92 2.45 -9.77
CA SER A 13 33.78 3.77 -10.43
C SER A 13 32.45 3.92 -11.17
N GLN A 14 31.34 3.56 -10.54
CA GLN A 14 30.05 4.04 -11.04
C GLN A 14 29.98 5.57 -10.84
N PRO A 15 29.87 6.37 -11.91
CA PRO A 15 29.78 7.83 -11.78
C PRO A 15 28.57 8.17 -10.93
N ARG A 16 28.80 8.85 -9.80
CA ARG A 16 27.73 9.34 -8.94
C ARG A 16 27.14 10.58 -9.59
N TYR A 17 25.97 10.43 -10.19
CA TYR A 17 25.18 11.58 -10.64
C TYR A 17 24.72 12.36 -9.41
N LEU A 18 25.12 13.63 -9.33
CA LEU A 18 24.72 14.55 -8.28
C LEU A 18 23.48 15.32 -8.74
N LEU A 19 22.56 15.56 -7.81
CA LEU A 19 21.44 16.45 -8.07
C LEU A 19 21.95 17.90 -8.27
N PRO A 20 21.29 18.69 -9.14
CA PRO A 20 21.54 20.12 -9.23
C PRO A 20 21.40 20.78 -7.85
N LYS A 21 22.22 21.82 -7.59
CA LYS A 21 22.15 22.60 -6.33
C LYS A 21 20.79 23.25 -6.13
N ASP A 22 20.18 23.74 -7.22
CA ASP A 22 18.81 24.24 -7.24
C ASP A 22 17.90 23.30 -8.04
N LEU A 23 17.42 22.25 -7.36
CA LEU A 23 16.51 21.30 -7.97
C LEU A 23 15.17 21.94 -8.34
N ALA A 24 14.65 22.84 -7.50
CA ALA A 24 13.36 23.47 -7.74
C ALA A 24 13.39 24.34 -9.00
N GLY A 25 14.47 25.11 -9.20
CA GLY A 25 14.70 25.86 -10.44
C GLY A 25 14.83 24.96 -11.66
N ALA A 26 15.56 23.85 -11.56
CA ALA A 26 15.71 22.89 -12.65
C ALA A 26 14.35 22.26 -13.06
N LEU A 27 13.50 21.93 -12.09
CA LEU A 27 12.18 21.37 -12.35
C LEU A 27 11.23 22.35 -13.05
N LYS A 28 11.36 23.67 -12.84
CA LYS A 28 10.56 24.69 -13.55
C LYS A 28 10.79 24.71 -15.05
N GLY A 29 11.94 24.21 -15.52
CA GLY A 29 12.26 24.12 -16.93
C GLY A 29 11.63 22.92 -17.65
N LEU A 30 11.05 21.98 -16.90
CA LEU A 30 10.42 20.79 -17.46
C LEU A 30 8.99 21.09 -17.89
N ASN A 31 8.57 20.50 -19.00
CA ASN A 31 7.16 20.47 -19.38
C ASN A 31 6.39 19.35 -18.65
N ASP A 32 5.06 19.37 -18.71
CA ASP A 32 4.20 18.42 -17.97
C ASP A 32 4.55 16.95 -18.28
N THR A 33 4.83 16.62 -19.54
CA THR A 33 5.19 15.25 -19.95
C THR A 33 6.54 14.82 -19.37
N GLU A 34 7.51 15.72 -19.30
CA GLU A 34 8.81 15.47 -18.68
C GLU A 34 8.67 15.31 -17.15
N VAL A 35 7.80 16.10 -16.52
CA VAL A 35 7.49 15.97 -15.09
C VAL A 35 6.86 14.61 -14.78
N ASP A 36 5.87 14.18 -15.56
CA ASP A 36 5.23 12.87 -15.40
C ASP A 36 6.23 11.72 -15.59
N THR A 37 7.09 11.84 -16.60
CA THR A 37 8.15 10.85 -16.89
C THR A 37 9.12 10.76 -15.71
N LEU A 38 9.56 11.90 -15.17
CA LEU A 38 10.45 11.95 -14.02
C LEU A 38 9.78 11.35 -12.77
N LEU A 39 8.51 11.66 -12.53
CA LEU A 39 7.75 11.13 -11.40
C LEU A 39 7.65 9.60 -11.46
N ALA A 40 7.35 9.03 -12.63
CA ALA A 40 7.28 7.59 -12.83
C ALA A 40 8.64 6.89 -12.57
N ALA A 41 9.73 7.46 -13.10
CA ALA A 41 11.07 6.93 -12.90
C ALA A 41 11.51 6.97 -11.43
N VAL A 42 11.27 8.09 -10.74
CA VAL A 42 11.60 8.25 -9.31
C VAL A 42 10.78 7.31 -8.45
N THR A 43 9.48 7.16 -8.74
CA THR A 43 8.59 6.24 -8.01
C THR A 43 9.05 4.79 -8.16
N THR A 44 9.43 4.39 -9.38
CA THR A 44 9.97 3.06 -9.67
C THR A 44 11.28 2.80 -8.89
N GLU A 45 12.19 3.77 -8.87
CA GLU A 45 13.45 3.65 -8.14
C GLU A 45 13.25 3.68 -6.62
N ALA A 46 12.30 4.48 -6.13
CA ALA A 46 11.92 4.52 -4.72
C ALA A 46 11.29 3.18 -4.28
N ALA A 47 10.46 2.55 -5.10
CA ALA A 47 9.93 1.20 -4.87
C ALA A 47 11.06 0.19 -4.74
N ARG A 48 12.01 0.20 -5.69
CA ARG A 48 13.18 -0.69 -5.69
C ARG A 48 14.02 -0.53 -4.42
N ARG A 49 14.09 0.68 -3.86
CA ARG A 49 14.83 0.98 -2.62
C ARG A 49 14.01 0.83 -1.33
N GLY A 50 12.74 0.42 -1.42
CA GLY A 50 11.83 0.34 -0.27
C GLY A 50 11.61 1.70 0.41
N ARG A 51 11.63 2.79 -0.37
CA ARG A 51 11.45 4.17 0.10
C ARG A 51 10.08 4.75 -0.21
N LEU A 52 9.21 3.99 -0.88
CA LEU A 52 7.83 4.43 -1.05
C LEU A 52 7.13 4.45 0.32
N PRO A 53 6.35 5.50 0.62
CA PRO A 53 5.48 5.49 1.78
C PRO A 53 4.50 4.33 1.64
N ALA A 54 4.25 3.64 2.76
CA ALA A 54 3.25 2.57 2.83
C ALA A 54 1.90 3.16 2.39
N GLY A 55 1.48 2.91 1.15
CA GLY A 55 0.27 3.48 0.56
C GLY A 55 0.42 4.04 -0.87
N ALA A 56 1.64 4.32 -1.34
CA ALA A 56 1.88 4.77 -2.73
C ALA A 56 2.07 3.62 -3.73
N ALA A 57 1.99 2.36 -3.27
CA ALA A 57 2.01 1.18 -4.11
C ALA A 57 0.59 0.85 -4.62
N ALA A 58 0.09 1.67 -5.52
CA ALA A 58 -0.97 1.33 -6.46
C ALA A 58 -0.44 1.86 -7.81
N GLU A 59 -0.20 1.08 -8.86
CA GLU A 59 -0.88 -0.12 -9.33
C GLU A 59 0.14 -1.00 -10.08
N THR A 60 0.42 -2.20 -9.59
CA THR A 60 0.96 -3.28 -10.43
C THR A 60 0.20 -4.56 -10.09
N PRO A 61 -0.17 -5.37 -11.09
CA PRO A 61 -1.00 -6.56 -10.87
C PRO A 61 -0.28 -7.52 -9.91
N PRO A 62 -1.01 -8.17 -8.98
CA PRO A 62 -0.40 -8.96 -7.94
C PRO A 62 0.12 -10.26 -8.53
N THR A 63 1.45 -10.40 -8.62
CA THR A 63 2.05 -11.73 -8.57
C THR A 63 2.03 -12.20 -7.12
N ASP A 64 1.31 -13.31 -6.93
CA ASP A 64 1.27 -14.11 -5.72
C ASP A 64 2.59 -14.13 -4.96
N THR A 65 2.63 -13.50 -3.79
CA THR A 65 3.36 -14.06 -2.64
C THR A 65 2.69 -13.65 -1.33
N LYS A 66 1.87 -14.57 -0.85
CA LYS A 66 1.62 -14.89 0.57
C LYS A 66 2.70 -14.33 1.51
N ARG A 67 2.38 -13.27 2.26
CA ARG A 67 2.73 -13.04 3.68
C ARG A 67 2.58 -11.55 4.02
N GLN A 68 1.46 -11.16 4.63
CA GLN A 68 1.47 -10.12 5.68
C GLN A 68 0.30 -10.36 6.66
N ARG A 69 0.50 -11.39 7.49
CA ARG A 69 -0.19 -11.56 8.77
C ARG A 69 0.44 -10.57 9.76
N SER A 70 0.15 -9.28 9.64
CA SER A 70 0.48 -8.23 10.62
C SER A 70 0.21 -6.83 10.05
N GLN A 71 -1.05 -6.48 9.83
CA GLN A 71 -1.48 -5.07 9.82
C GLN A 71 -2.70 -4.98 10.72
N ALA A 72 -2.44 -5.18 12.01
CA ALA A 72 -3.34 -4.76 13.06
C ALA A 72 -2.78 -3.44 13.59
N LEU A 73 -3.68 -2.46 13.66
CA LEU A 73 -3.60 -1.15 14.34
C LEU A 73 -3.21 0.03 13.43
N ALA A 74 -4.10 1.02 13.45
CA ALA A 74 -4.08 2.32 12.79
C ALA A 74 -4.40 2.36 11.29
N GLU A 75 -5.67 2.16 10.94
CA GLU A 75 -6.30 2.92 9.86
C GLU A 75 -7.58 3.52 10.47
N ASP A 76 -7.40 4.69 11.07
CA ASP A 76 -8.44 5.46 11.75
C ASP A 76 -9.15 6.33 10.71
N GLY A 77 -10.47 6.14 10.60
CA GLY A 77 -11.43 7.11 10.06
C GLY A 77 -11.24 7.63 8.64
N ALA A 78 -11.80 6.91 7.64
CA ALA A 78 -12.48 7.45 6.43
C ALA A 78 -12.42 6.48 5.22
N GLY A 79 -11.70 5.37 5.32
CA GLY A 79 -11.71 4.33 4.29
C GLY A 79 -12.98 3.49 4.39
N SER A 80 -13.72 3.36 3.29
CA SER A 80 -14.79 2.35 3.13
C SER A 80 -14.27 1.00 3.64
N LEU A 81 -14.97 0.38 4.60
CA LEU A 81 -14.55 -0.90 5.16
C LEU A 81 -14.31 -1.88 4.02
N THR A 82 -13.09 -2.39 3.90
CA THR A 82 -12.76 -3.37 2.86
C THR A 82 -13.71 -4.57 2.95
N THR A 83 -14.03 -5.19 1.81
CA THR A 83 -14.96 -6.33 1.73
C THR A 83 -14.60 -7.44 2.72
N GLY A 84 -13.31 -7.71 2.90
CA GLY A 84 -12.81 -8.67 3.90
C GLY A 84 -13.15 -8.27 5.35
N LYS A 85 -12.99 -6.99 5.71
CA LYS A 85 -13.32 -6.49 7.05
C LYS A 85 -14.85 -6.53 7.30
N LEU A 86 -15.68 -6.22 6.30
CA LEU A 86 -17.14 -6.36 6.38
C LEU A 86 -17.57 -7.81 6.64
N ASN A 87 -16.99 -8.77 5.91
CA ASN A 87 -17.29 -10.19 6.08
C ASN A 87 -16.90 -10.69 7.47
N ALA A 88 -15.75 -10.24 8.00
CA ALA A 88 -15.32 -10.58 9.36
C ALA A 88 -16.25 -10.00 10.43
N VAL A 89 -16.70 -8.74 10.28
CA VAL A 89 -17.69 -8.11 11.18
C VAL A 89 -19.01 -8.89 11.19
N ARG A 90 -19.50 -9.28 10.01
CA ARG A 90 -20.73 -10.09 9.87
C ARG A 90 -20.57 -11.47 10.51
N ALA A 91 -19.44 -12.14 10.28
CA ALA A 91 -19.15 -13.44 10.86
C ALA A 91 -19.08 -13.37 12.38
N ALA A 92 -18.41 -12.36 12.94
CA ALA A 92 -18.32 -12.16 14.39
C ALA A 92 -19.71 -11.90 15.02
N PHE A 93 -20.54 -11.10 14.36
CA PHE A 93 -21.92 -10.87 14.81
C PHE A 93 -22.76 -12.15 14.75
N LYS A 94 -22.65 -12.93 13.66
CA LYS A 94 -23.32 -14.24 13.53
C LYS A 94 -22.83 -15.25 14.58
N ALA A 95 -21.58 -15.13 15.03
CA ALA A 95 -21.02 -15.91 16.12
C ALA A 95 -21.45 -15.42 17.53
N GLY A 96 -22.33 -14.42 17.63
CA GLY A 96 -22.88 -13.93 18.90
C GLY A 96 -22.00 -12.88 19.61
N VAL A 97 -20.96 -12.35 18.95
CA VAL A 97 -20.12 -11.30 19.54
C VAL A 97 -20.89 -9.98 19.54
N LYS A 98 -20.91 -9.29 20.69
CA LYS A 98 -21.59 -8.01 20.85
C LYS A 98 -20.97 -6.94 19.92
N PRO A 99 -21.77 -6.08 19.26
CA PRO A 99 -21.25 -5.02 18.39
C PRO A 99 -20.18 -4.15 19.04
N SER A 100 -20.33 -3.79 20.32
CA SER A 100 -19.33 -3.02 21.10
C SER A 100 -17.98 -3.71 21.16
N ALA A 101 -17.95 -5.03 21.33
CA ALA A 101 -16.71 -5.78 21.33
C ALA A 101 -16.09 -5.84 19.93
N ILE A 102 -16.90 -6.02 18.89
CA ILE A 102 -16.44 -6.03 17.49
C ILE A 102 -15.74 -4.70 17.15
N ALA A 103 -16.38 -3.56 17.42
CA ALA A 103 -15.76 -2.25 17.16
C ALA A 103 -14.38 -2.10 17.81
N ARG A 104 -14.26 -2.52 19.07
CA ARG A 104 -12.99 -2.45 19.81
C ARG A 104 -11.92 -3.35 19.20
N GLN A 105 -12.28 -4.55 18.77
CA GLN A 105 -11.33 -5.50 18.16
C GLN A 105 -10.89 -5.08 16.76
N PHE A 106 -11.79 -4.48 15.99
CA PHE A 106 -11.52 -4.09 14.60
C PHE A 106 -11.03 -2.63 14.44
N GLY A 107 -11.02 -1.85 15.53
CA GLY A 107 -10.63 -0.44 15.51
C GLY A 107 -11.56 0.42 14.65
N ILE A 108 -12.87 0.16 14.71
CA ILE A 108 -13.89 0.84 13.88
C ILE A 108 -15.01 1.38 14.76
N SER A 109 -15.77 2.37 14.29
CA SER A 109 -16.87 2.95 15.08
C SER A 109 -18.04 1.96 15.23
N GLN A 110 -18.80 2.10 16.32
CA GLN A 110 -20.06 1.37 16.51
C GLN A 110 -21.05 1.61 15.36
N SER A 111 -21.06 2.84 14.84
CA SER A 111 -21.92 3.25 13.73
C SER A 111 -21.59 2.46 12.46
N ASP A 112 -20.31 2.23 12.18
CA ASP A 112 -19.88 1.48 10.99
C ASP A 112 -20.19 -0.01 11.11
N VAL A 113 -20.07 -0.59 12.31
CA VAL A 113 -20.54 -1.96 12.59
C VAL A 113 -22.04 -2.07 12.28
N ARG A 114 -22.85 -1.13 12.77
CA ARG A 114 -24.30 -1.13 12.52
C ARG A 114 -24.64 -0.98 11.04
N LYS A 115 -23.95 -0.09 10.31
CA LYS A 115 -24.11 0.05 8.86
C LYS A 115 -23.77 -1.25 8.12
N ALA A 116 -22.66 -1.91 8.47
CA ALA A 116 -22.24 -3.18 7.89
C ALA A 116 -23.24 -4.33 8.09
N LEU A 117 -23.95 -4.32 9.22
CA LEU A 117 -25.01 -5.28 9.52
C LEU A 117 -26.32 -4.92 8.80
N ALA A 118 -26.65 -3.63 8.67
CA ALA A 118 -27.85 -3.17 7.98
C ALA A 118 -27.81 -3.43 6.45
N THR A 119 -26.61 -3.43 5.84
CA THR A 119 -26.46 -3.79 4.42
C THR A 119 -26.79 -5.26 4.14
N GLU A 120 -26.45 -6.18 5.06
CA GLU A 120 -26.78 -7.61 4.93
C GLU A 120 -28.29 -7.86 5.01
N GLY A 121 -28.99 -7.14 5.90
CA GLY A 121 -30.44 -7.28 6.06
C GLY A 121 -31.22 -6.85 4.82
N ARG A 122 -30.69 -5.90 4.04
CA ARG A 122 -31.28 -5.48 2.76
C ARG A 122 -31.04 -6.50 1.64
N ASP A 123 -29.84 -7.06 1.56
CA ASP A 123 -29.46 -8.03 0.53
C ASP A 123 -30.27 -9.33 0.60
N ARG A 124 -30.56 -9.80 1.83
CA ARG A 124 -31.47 -10.96 2.01
C ARG A 124 -32.94 -10.68 1.66
N LYS A 125 -33.36 -9.42 1.67
CA LYS A 125 -34.74 -9.03 1.38
C LYS A 125 -34.99 -8.83 -0.12
N SER A 126 -33.94 -8.58 -0.90
CA SER A 126 -34.02 -8.49 -2.37
C SER A 126 -34.03 -9.82 -3.11
N TRP A 127 -33.88 -10.95 -2.41
CA TRP A 127 -33.90 -12.31 -2.99
C TRP A 127 -35.11 -13.16 -2.53
N ARG A 128 -36.06 -12.57 -1.79
CA ARG A 128 -37.27 -13.27 -1.31
C ARG A 128 -38.50 -12.80 -2.05
#